data_AF-A0A9P0VTG8-F1
#
_entry.id   AF-A0A9P0VTG8-F1
#
_cell.length_a   1.000
_cell.length_b   1.000
_cell.length_c   1.000
_cell.angle_alpha   90.00
_cell.angle_beta   90.00
_cell.angle_gamma   90.00
#
_symmetry.space_group_name_H-M   'P 1'
#
loop_
_entity.id
_entity.type
_entity.pdbx_description
1 polymer ?
#
loop_
_entity_poly.entity_id
_entity_poly.type
_entity_poly.pdbx_seq_one_letter_code
_entity_poly.pdbx_strand_id
1 'polypeptide(L)'
;MGINKISRQFGIPSRTLRRRYAVKNKTKFRMGKHPVLDFDNVKRLVKHMLKLGEAGFPPNRQAIRMLAYQFAEKLNLKHNFDHDNEMAGGAWFRSFIERNPEVSIRQAEGLY
;
A
#
# COMPACT_ATOMS: atom_id res chain seq x y z
N MET A 1 -20.42 -27.03 9.72
CA MET A 1 -19.06 -27.52 10.02
C MET A 1 -18.70 -27.11 11.45
N GLY A 2 -18.40 -28.05 12.36
CA GLY A 2 -18.18 -27.72 13.78
C GLY A 2 -16.78 -27.15 14.07
N ILE A 3 -16.65 -26.32 15.12
CA ILE A 3 -15.39 -25.66 15.51
C ILE A 3 -14.24 -26.66 15.72
N ASN A 4 -14.51 -27.84 16.27
CA ASN A 4 -13.50 -28.88 16.48
C ASN A 4 -13.01 -29.51 15.16
N LYS A 5 -13.87 -29.60 14.13
CA LYS A 5 -13.49 -30.06 12.80
C LYS A 5 -12.57 -29.04 12.12
N ILE A 6 -12.90 -27.75 12.23
CA ILE A 6 -12.07 -26.64 11.74
C ILE A 6 -10.72 -26.60 12.47
N SER A 7 -10.71 -26.85 13.78
CA SER A 7 -9.48 -26.89 14.57
C SER A 7 -8.48 -27.94 14.05
N ARG A 8 -8.96 -29.14 13.74
CA ARG A 8 -8.13 -30.23 13.19
C ARG A 8 -7.67 -29.93 11.76
N GLN A 9 -8.55 -29.37 10.92
CA GLN A 9 -8.24 -29.09 9.52
C GLN A 9 -7.19 -27.97 9.35
N PHE A 10 -7.26 -26.93 10.18
CA PHE A 10 -6.39 -25.75 10.05
C PHE A 10 -5.27 -25.69 11.09
N GLY A 11 -5.18 -26.68 12.00
CA GLY A 11 -4.19 -26.69 13.09
C GLY A 11 -4.36 -25.56 14.11
N ILE A 12 -5.51 -24.86 14.10
CA ILE A 12 -5.79 -23.73 14.99
C ILE A 12 -6.49 -24.27 16.24
N PRO A 13 -6.01 -24.00 17.47
CA PRO A 13 -6.68 -24.46 18.67
C PRO A 13 -8.15 -24.02 18.76
N SER A 14 -9.06 -24.94 19.10
CA SER A 14 -10.50 -24.66 19.23
C SER A 14 -10.80 -23.46 20.14
N ARG A 15 -9.97 -23.23 21.18
CA ARG A 15 -10.07 -22.07 22.08
C ARG A 15 -9.87 -20.75 21.34
N THR A 16 -8.89 -20.68 20.44
CA THR A 16 -8.61 -19.50 19.60
C THR A 16 -9.78 -19.21 18.65
N LEU A 17 -10.35 -20.25 18.05
CA LEU A 17 -11.52 -20.14 17.17
C LEU A 17 -12.75 -19.64 17.95
N ARG A 18 -13.06 -20.22 19.11
CA ARG A 18 -14.17 -19.75 19.97
C ARG A 18 -13.98 -18.30 20.40
N ARG A 19 -12.77 -17.92 20.83
CA ARG A 19 -12.44 -16.53 21.21
C ARG A 19 -12.68 -15.57 20.06
N ARG A 20 -12.16 -15.86 18.85
CA ARG A 20 -12.36 -14.96 17.69
C ARG A 20 -13.80 -14.92 17.21
N TYR A 21 -14.53 -16.03 17.30
CA TYR A 21 -15.94 -16.12 16.95
C TYR A 21 -16.81 -15.30 17.91
N ALA A 22 -16.57 -15.38 19.22
CA ALA A 22 -17.30 -14.62 20.24
C ALA A 22 -17.12 -13.10 20.08
N VAL A 23 -15.89 -12.64 19.79
CA VAL A 23 -15.57 -11.22 19.59
C VAL A 23 -16.08 -10.71 18.23
N LYS A 24 -16.57 -11.60 17.34
CA LYS A 24 -16.96 -11.28 15.94
C LYS A 24 -15.91 -10.43 15.21
N ASN A 25 -14.63 -10.65 15.53
CA ASN A 25 -13.56 -9.79 15.07
C ASN A 25 -13.28 -10.08 13.59
N LYS A 26 -13.90 -9.29 12.70
CA LYS A 26 -13.73 -9.38 11.24
C LYS A 26 -12.59 -8.50 10.73
N THR A 27 -11.99 -7.66 11.58
CA THR A 27 -10.93 -6.75 11.15
C THR A 27 -9.66 -7.55 10.85
N LYS A 28 -9.28 -7.58 9.58
CA LYS A 28 -7.99 -8.11 9.15
C LYS A 28 -6.91 -7.09 9.52
N PHE A 29 -6.19 -7.35 10.61
CA PHE A 29 -4.97 -6.61 10.92
C PHE A 29 -3.84 -7.14 10.03
N ARG A 30 -3.18 -6.25 9.30
CA ARG A 30 -1.90 -6.58 8.65
C ARG A 30 -0.82 -6.48 9.72
N MET A 31 -0.07 -7.54 9.91
CA MET A 31 1.12 -7.52 10.78
C MET A 31 2.22 -6.74 10.05
N GLY A 32 2.76 -5.69 10.68
CA GLY A 32 3.86 -4.89 10.14
C GLY A 32 3.66 -3.37 10.27
N LYS A 33 4.69 -2.60 9.87
CA LYS A 33 4.64 -1.13 9.88
C LYS A 33 3.58 -0.63 8.90
N HIS A 34 2.72 0.26 9.37
CA HIS A 34 1.73 0.92 8.51
C HIS A 34 2.46 1.65 7.38
N PRO A 35 1.98 1.59 6.12
CA PRO A 35 2.56 2.38 5.05
C PRO A 35 2.56 3.87 5.42
N VAL A 36 3.64 4.58 5.03
CA VAL A 36 3.86 6.01 5.32
C VAL A 36 2.71 6.85 4.78
N LEU A 37 2.24 6.51 3.58
CA LEU A 37 0.99 7.00 3.02
C LEU A 37 -0.09 5.97 3.35
N ASP A 38 -1.15 6.41 4.01
CA ASP A 38 -2.33 5.56 4.25
C ASP A 38 -2.88 4.99 2.95
N PHE A 39 -3.58 3.85 3.02
CA PHE A 39 -4.08 3.13 1.84
C PHE A 39 -4.98 3.99 0.96
N ASP A 40 -5.78 4.87 1.56
CA ASP A 40 -6.60 5.82 0.81
C ASP A 40 -5.74 6.83 0.03
N ASN A 41 -4.72 7.37 0.69
CA ASN A 41 -3.78 8.32 0.07
C ASN A 41 -2.96 7.67 -1.04
N VAL A 42 -2.53 6.41 -0.86
CA VAL A 42 -1.89 5.61 -1.91
C VAL A 42 -2.80 5.48 -3.11
N LYS A 43 -4.09 5.16 -2.92
CA LYS A 43 -5.06 5.07 -4.02
C LYS A 43 -5.27 6.41 -4.73
N ARG A 44 -5.36 7.51 -3.99
CA ARG A 44 -5.50 8.86 -4.57
C ARG A 44 -4.28 9.22 -5.41
N LEU A 45 -3.09 8.90 -4.92
CA LEU A 45 -1.83 9.09 -5.64
C LEU A 45 -1.79 8.27 -6.94
N VAL A 46 -2.12 6.97 -6.87
CA VAL A 46 -2.21 6.09 -8.06
C VAL A 46 -3.22 6.62 -9.07
N LYS A 47 -4.42 7.01 -8.63
CA LYS A 47 -5.45 7.59 -9.51
C LYS A 47 -4.96 8.85 -10.21
N HIS A 48 -4.20 9.70 -9.51
CA HIS A 48 -3.62 10.90 -10.10
C HIS A 48 -2.57 10.55 -11.16
N MET A 49 -1.71 9.56 -10.89
CA MET A 49 -0.72 9.05 -11.84
C MET A 49 -1.35 8.44 -13.09
N LEU A 50 -2.42 7.67 -12.94
CA LEU A 50 -3.14 7.08 -14.07
C LEU A 50 -3.75 8.14 -14.97
N LYS A 51 -4.34 9.19 -14.39
CA LYS A 51 -4.87 10.35 -15.15
C LYS A 51 -3.76 11.10 -15.89
N LEU A 52 -2.60 11.28 -15.25
CA LEU A 52 -1.43 11.91 -15.88
C LEU A 52 -0.92 11.10 -17.08
N GLY A 53 -0.87 9.76 -16.93
CA GLY A 53 -0.53 8.86 -18.02
C GLY A 53 -1.53 8.91 -19.18
N GLU A 54 -2.84 9.00 -18.90
CA GLU A 54 -3.88 9.17 -19.93
C GLU A 54 -3.78 10.52 -20.65
N ALA A 55 -3.29 11.56 -19.97
CA ALA A 55 -3.05 12.87 -20.55
C ALA A 55 -1.73 12.95 -21.36
N GLY A 56 -1.01 11.83 -21.54
CA GLY A 56 0.23 11.77 -22.32
C GLY A 56 1.49 12.13 -21.53
N PHE A 57 1.40 12.30 -20.20
CA PHE A 57 2.54 12.58 -19.33
C PHE A 57 2.88 11.34 -18.48
N PRO A 58 3.74 10.43 -18.96
CA PRO A 58 4.15 9.27 -18.18
C PRO A 58 4.90 9.73 -16.92
N PRO A 59 4.44 9.34 -15.71
CA PRO A 59 5.13 9.72 -14.49
C PRO A 59 6.46 8.95 -14.37
N ASN A 60 7.57 9.69 -14.51
CA ASN A 60 8.92 9.18 -14.31
C ASN A 60 9.12 8.73 -12.84
N ARG A 61 10.05 7.81 -12.58
CA ARG A 61 10.38 7.31 -11.22
C ARG A 61 10.71 8.45 -10.25
N GLN A 62 11.43 9.49 -10.71
CA GLN A 62 11.69 10.69 -9.91
C GLN A 62 10.41 11.47 -9.61
N ALA A 63 9.57 11.71 -10.62
CA ALA A 63 8.30 12.41 -10.44
C ALA A 63 7.38 11.69 -9.44
N ILE A 64 7.33 10.36 -9.47
CA ILE A 64 6.57 9.55 -8.50
C ILE A 64 7.09 9.77 -7.08
N ARG A 65 8.41 9.81 -6.90
CA ARG A 65 9.05 10.01 -5.59
C ARG A 65 8.84 11.42 -5.04
N MET A 66 8.91 12.44 -5.90
CA MET A 66 8.61 13.83 -5.54
C MET A 66 7.13 14.02 -5.21
N LEU A 67 6.23 13.48 -6.04
CA LEU A 67 4.79 13.55 -5.81
C LEU A 67 4.42 12.90 -4.48
N ALA A 68 5.03 11.76 -4.14
CA ALA A 68 4.80 11.11 -2.86
C ALA A 68 5.23 11.96 -1.65
N TYR A 69 6.36 12.68 -1.76
CA TYR A 69 6.81 13.64 -0.75
C TYR A 69 5.82 14.80 -0.60
N GLN A 70 5.49 15.46 -1.71
CA GLN A 70 4.52 16.56 -1.72
C GLN A 70 3.15 16.14 -1.17
N PHE A 71 2.72 14.91 -1.46
CA PHE A 71 1.46 14.38 -0.93
C PHE A 71 1.52 14.19 0.59
N ALA A 72 2.66 13.73 1.09
CA ALA A 72 2.86 13.49 2.51
C ALA A 72 2.98 14.81 3.30
N GLU A 73 3.68 15.81 2.77
CA GLU A 73 3.75 17.18 3.30
C GLU A 73 2.37 17.86 3.30
N LYS A 74 1.63 17.81 2.17
CA LYS A 74 0.27 18.39 2.08
C LYS A 74 -0.72 17.77 3.06
N LEU A 75 -0.55 16.50 3.36
CA LEU A 75 -1.37 15.78 4.34
C LEU A 75 -0.82 15.87 5.77
N ASN A 76 0.29 16.59 5.95
CA ASN A 76 1.02 16.74 7.21
C ASN A 76 1.30 15.39 7.90
N LEU A 77 1.64 14.38 7.10
CA LEU A 77 1.91 13.03 7.56
C LEU A 77 3.35 12.95 8.08
N LYS A 78 3.54 12.31 9.22
CA LYS A 78 4.89 12.02 9.72
C LYS A 78 5.57 11.00 8.81
N HIS A 79 6.59 11.43 8.07
CA HIS A 79 7.37 10.58 7.17
C HIS A 79 8.87 10.69 7.40
N ASN A 80 9.60 9.65 6.97
CA ASN A 80 11.06 9.61 6.95
C ASN A 80 11.58 9.77 5.51
N PHE A 81 10.89 10.58 4.70
CA PHE A 81 11.37 10.91 3.36
C PHE A 81 12.53 11.89 3.45
N ASP A 82 13.27 11.98 2.36
CA ASP A 82 14.40 12.89 2.24
C ASP A 82 13.86 14.31 2.08
N HIS A 83 14.13 15.16 3.07
CA HIS A 83 13.73 16.57 3.06
C HIS A 83 14.72 17.45 2.29
N ASP A 84 15.97 17.04 2.14
CA ASP A 84 16.98 17.80 1.40
C ASP A 84 16.72 17.71 -0.11
N ASN A 85 16.34 16.52 -0.57
CA ASN A 85 15.99 16.26 -1.97
C ASN A 85 14.49 16.30 -2.26
N GLU A 86 13.65 16.55 -1.24
CA GLU A 86 12.18 16.59 -1.32
C GLU A 86 11.57 15.35 -2.03
N MET A 87 12.09 14.17 -1.69
CA MET A 87 11.77 12.93 -2.41
C MET A 87 11.58 11.73 -1.49
N ALA A 88 10.64 10.86 -1.85
CA ALA A 88 10.52 9.55 -1.23
C ALA A 88 11.75 8.67 -1.52
N GLY A 89 12.15 7.82 -0.59
CA GLY A 89 13.31 6.94 -0.74
C GLY A 89 13.11 5.84 -1.81
N GLY A 90 14.21 5.28 -2.32
CA GLY A 90 14.17 4.20 -3.32
C GLY A 90 13.50 2.92 -2.80
N ALA A 91 13.72 2.57 -1.53
CA ALA A 91 13.05 1.44 -0.89
C ALA A 91 11.53 1.61 -0.82
N TRP A 92 11.07 2.85 -0.56
CA TRP A 92 9.64 3.17 -0.60
C TRP A 92 9.07 2.99 -2.00
N PHE A 93 9.76 3.49 -3.03
CA PHE A 93 9.32 3.34 -4.42
C PHE A 93 9.16 1.87 -4.82
N ARG A 94 10.13 1.01 -4.49
CA ARG A 94 10.03 -0.44 -4.76
C ARG A 94 8.81 -1.05 -4.09
N SER A 95 8.62 -0.79 -2.79
CA SER A 95 7.45 -1.27 -2.05
C SER A 95 6.12 -0.71 -2.59
N PHE A 96 6.13 0.51 -3.12
CA PHE A 96 4.96 1.14 -3.72
C PHE A 96 4.56 0.46 -5.04
N ILE A 97 5.53 0.19 -5.91
CA ILE A 97 5.30 -0.50 -7.19
C ILE A 97 4.88 -1.95 -6.96
N GLU A 98 5.52 -2.68 -6.05
CA GLU A 98 5.12 -4.07 -5.69
C GLU A 98 3.67 -4.16 -5.18
N ARG A 99 3.16 -3.10 -4.54
CA ARG A 99 1.79 -3.06 -4.02
C ARG A 99 0.75 -2.56 -5.03
N ASN A 100 1.18 -1.84 -6.07
CA ASN A 100 0.31 -1.23 -7.07
C ASN A 100 0.80 -1.62 -8.47
N PRO A 101 0.60 -2.88 -8.89
CA PRO A 101 1.06 -3.37 -10.17
C PRO A 101 0.47 -2.60 -11.36
N GLU A 102 -0.69 -1.94 -11.20
CA GLU A 102 -1.28 -1.10 -12.25
C GLU A 102 -0.37 0.06 -12.69
N VAL A 103 0.45 0.61 -11.79
CA VAL A 103 1.43 1.66 -12.10
C VAL A 103 2.65 1.05 -12.80
N SER A 104 3.05 -0.16 -12.40
CA SER A 104 4.18 -0.89 -12.98
C SER A 104 3.91 -1.29 -14.43
N ILE A 105 2.70 -1.76 -14.72
CA ILE A 105 2.32 -2.24 -16.06
C ILE A 105 2.39 -1.08 -17.06
N ARG A 106 1.85 0.10 -16.71
CA ARG A 106 1.93 1.30 -17.57
C ARG A 106 3.36 1.83 -17.75
N GLN A 107 4.27 1.60 -16.80
CA GLN A 107 5.70 1.90 -16.99
C GLN A 107 6.38 0.91 -17.94
N ALA A 108 5.93 -0.35 -18.00
CA ALA A 108 6.48 -1.39 -18.87
C ALA A 108 5.91 -1.34 -20.30
N GLU A 109 4.69 -0.82 -20.48
CA GLU A 109 3.97 -0.71 -21.76
C GLU A 109 4.55 0.32 -22.76
N GLY A 110 5.71 0.93 -22.49
CA GLY A 110 6.50 1.60 -23.54
C GLY A 110 6.16 3.07 -23.80
N LEU A 111 6.24 3.90 -22.77
CA LEU A 111 6.52 5.33 -22.94
C LEU A 111 7.95 5.61 -22.42
N TYR A 112 8.96 5.24 -23.23
CA TYR A 112 10.36 5.65 -23.09
C TYR A 112 10.75 6.48 -24.29
#